data_AF-A0A967CF72-F1
#
_entry.id   AF-A0A967CF72-F1
#
_cell.length_a   1.000
_cell.length_b   1.000
_cell.length_c   1.000
_cell.angle_alpha   90.00
_cell.angle_beta   90.00
_cell.angle_gamma   90.00
#
_symmetry.space_group_name_H-M   'P 1'
#
loop_
_entity.id
_entity.type
_entity.pdbx_description
1 polymer ?
#
loop_
_entity_poly.entity_id
_entity_poly.type
_entity_poly.pdbx_seq_one_letter_code
_entity_poly.pdbx_strand_id
1 'polypeptide(L)'
;MTGIDRAHITINAGASLGTLTRPWTTFGYDELNWTYTPRGKAALKAFGEFAERPYHVRAHNLLTTGRAFSWPHWGSGNVYHEDAIGNPVYDWTTLDQVFDAYLEAGMRPLVELGFTPAAMVPPDADLPFTRSASQYQPYEAALWSMPPHDYAKWGELIFQVVRHCVERYGQSEVEAWYWELWNEPDIFYWRGTPEQFDALYDVTVAAAVRALPTIKVGGPSVTGGPNAVKFMEGFLAHCAGEGDRGINSVSGGRGTQLDFISCHTKGSAFGRRYGPLSDTGAVHDWGGDAHGNGVVRTPRQSPSRRKMLTEIRAHLR
;
A
#
# COMPACT_ATOMS: atom_id res chain seq x y z
N MET A 1 -9.50 -11.87 41.41
CA MET A 1 -10.42 -11.47 40.34
C MET A 1 -11.50 -12.53 40.26
N THR A 2 -12.74 -12.19 40.60
CA THR A 2 -13.90 -13.06 40.39
C THR A 2 -14.13 -13.18 38.88
N GLY A 3 -13.88 -14.36 38.33
CA GLY A 3 -14.12 -14.65 36.92
C GLY A 3 -15.60 -14.52 36.58
N ILE A 4 -15.90 -14.18 35.34
CA ILE A 4 -17.25 -14.36 34.81
C ILE A 4 -17.41 -15.87 34.59
N ASP A 5 -18.10 -16.55 35.50
CA ASP A 5 -18.27 -18.02 35.42
C ASP A 5 -19.42 -18.42 34.47
N ARG A 6 -20.32 -17.49 34.13
CA ARG A 6 -21.44 -17.70 33.19
C ARG A 6 -21.83 -16.41 32.48
N ALA A 7 -22.12 -16.51 31.19
CA ALA A 7 -22.81 -15.50 30.41
C ALA A 7 -24.12 -16.08 29.85
N HIS A 8 -25.18 -15.26 29.80
CA HIS A 8 -26.45 -15.62 29.17
C HIS A 8 -26.66 -14.73 27.93
N ILE A 9 -26.83 -15.35 26.76
CA ILE A 9 -27.00 -14.65 25.49
C ILE A 9 -28.41 -14.92 24.98
N THR A 10 -29.18 -13.86 24.73
CA THR A 10 -30.52 -13.93 24.15
C THR A 10 -30.52 -13.20 22.82
N ILE A 11 -30.97 -13.86 21.75
CA ILE A 11 -31.07 -13.28 20.40
C ILE A 11 -32.55 -13.22 20.03
N ASN A 12 -33.07 -12.01 19.77
CA ASN A 12 -34.42 -11.82 19.25
C ASN A 12 -34.37 -11.64 17.72
N ALA A 13 -34.52 -12.73 16.97
CA ALA A 13 -34.52 -12.70 15.50
C ALA A 13 -35.71 -11.94 14.88
N GLY A 14 -36.76 -11.64 15.66
CA GLY A 14 -37.90 -10.83 15.22
C GLY A 14 -37.70 -9.32 15.36
N ALA A 15 -36.62 -8.86 16.01
CA ALA A 15 -36.32 -7.46 16.22
C ALA A 15 -35.10 -7.03 15.41
N SER A 16 -35.32 -6.38 14.26
CA SER A 16 -34.23 -5.80 13.47
C SER A 16 -33.66 -4.55 14.15
N LEU A 17 -32.33 -4.45 14.21
CA LEU A 17 -31.58 -3.28 14.70
C LEU A 17 -30.97 -2.45 13.56
N GLY A 18 -31.35 -2.73 12.30
CA GLY A 18 -30.79 -2.10 11.11
C GLY A 18 -29.73 -2.95 10.41
N THR A 19 -29.06 -2.35 9.43
CA THR A 19 -28.04 -3.04 8.61
C THR A 19 -26.70 -3.02 9.32
N LEU A 20 -26.07 -4.19 9.47
CA LEU A 20 -24.69 -4.28 9.92
C LEU A 20 -23.75 -3.86 8.78
N THR A 21 -23.11 -2.71 8.93
CA THR A 21 -21.99 -2.30 8.07
C THR A 21 -20.87 -3.33 8.19
N ARG A 22 -20.23 -3.67 7.07
CA ARG A 22 -19.16 -4.69 7.01
C ARG A 22 -17.78 -4.04 6.78
N PRO A 23 -17.20 -3.28 7.73
CA PRO A 23 -15.96 -2.53 7.52
C PRO A 23 -14.72 -3.41 7.27
N TRP A 24 -14.82 -4.73 7.41
CA TRP A 24 -13.74 -5.70 7.25
C TRP A 24 -13.50 -6.18 5.81
N THR A 25 -14.20 -5.64 4.81
CA THR A 25 -14.14 -6.12 3.43
C THR A 25 -12.96 -5.53 2.64
N THR A 26 -11.82 -5.38 3.30
CA THR A 26 -10.56 -4.87 2.73
C THR A 26 -9.40 -5.62 3.36
N PHE A 27 -8.38 -5.97 2.56
CA PHE A 27 -7.11 -6.51 3.05
C PHE A 27 -5.95 -6.02 2.19
N GLY A 28 -4.71 -6.23 2.65
CA GLY A 28 -3.55 -5.80 1.89
C GLY A 28 -2.25 -6.49 2.28
N TYR A 29 -1.22 -6.25 1.47
CA TYR A 29 0.11 -6.84 1.58
C TYR A 29 1.14 -6.06 0.75
N ASP A 30 2.43 -6.30 0.98
CA ASP A 30 3.48 -5.45 0.41
C ASP A 30 3.98 -5.95 -0.96
N GLU A 31 3.92 -7.27 -1.16
CA GLU A 31 4.61 -7.94 -2.25
C GLU A 31 3.73 -8.19 -3.49
N LEU A 32 3.40 -7.11 -4.23
CA LEU A 32 2.47 -7.18 -5.37
C LEU A 32 2.88 -8.16 -6.48
N ASN A 33 4.17 -8.50 -6.64
CA ASN A 33 4.58 -9.40 -7.72
C ASN A 33 4.22 -10.86 -7.43
N TRP A 34 3.87 -11.22 -6.19
CA TRP A 34 3.34 -12.56 -5.89
C TRP A 34 1.87 -12.71 -6.32
N THR A 35 1.15 -11.61 -6.53
CA THR A 35 -0.30 -11.59 -6.78
C THR A 35 -0.71 -12.44 -7.98
N TYR A 36 -0.01 -12.27 -9.12
CA TYR A 36 -0.35 -12.95 -10.37
C TYR A 36 0.29 -14.33 -10.53
N THR A 37 1.09 -14.77 -9.56
CA THR A 37 1.64 -16.13 -9.57
C THR A 37 0.52 -17.16 -9.31
N PRO A 38 0.69 -18.43 -9.68
CA PRO A 38 -0.31 -19.46 -9.41
C PRO A 38 -0.73 -19.54 -7.93
N ARG A 39 0.21 -19.32 -7.00
CA ARG A 39 -0.08 -19.31 -5.56
C ARG A 39 -0.79 -18.04 -5.11
N GLY A 40 -0.41 -16.88 -5.65
CA GLY A 40 -1.12 -15.63 -5.40
C GLY A 40 -2.58 -15.71 -5.85
N LYS A 41 -2.81 -16.15 -7.09
CA LYS A 41 -4.15 -16.39 -7.64
C LYS A 41 -4.95 -17.39 -6.81
N ALA A 42 -4.33 -18.49 -6.36
CA ALA A 42 -5.01 -19.46 -5.49
C ALA A 42 -5.40 -18.86 -4.13
N ALA A 43 -4.53 -18.03 -3.53
CA ALA A 43 -4.83 -17.34 -2.28
C ALA A 43 -5.97 -16.34 -2.47
N LEU A 44 -5.93 -15.50 -3.51
CA LEU A 44 -7.01 -14.58 -3.84
C LEU A 44 -8.33 -15.32 -4.07
N LYS A 45 -8.33 -16.41 -4.83
CA LYS A 45 -9.53 -17.20 -5.04
C LYS A 45 -10.11 -17.71 -3.71
N ALA A 46 -9.27 -18.18 -2.78
CA ALA A 46 -9.73 -18.62 -1.47
C ALA A 46 -10.41 -17.49 -0.67
N PHE A 47 -9.87 -16.26 -0.74
CA PHE A 47 -10.54 -15.09 -0.17
C PHE A 47 -11.87 -14.78 -0.87
N GLY A 48 -11.92 -14.86 -2.20
CA GLY A 48 -13.15 -14.63 -2.99
C GLY A 48 -14.26 -15.64 -2.69
N GLU A 49 -13.91 -16.90 -2.38
CA GLU A 49 -14.88 -17.97 -2.08
C GLU A 49 -15.69 -17.73 -0.79
N PHE A 50 -15.14 -17.01 0.19
CA PHE A 50 -15.88 -16.66 1.43
C PHE A 50 -16.33 -15.20 1.48
N ALA A 51 -15.88 -14.37 0.54
CA ALA A 51 -16.22 -12.96 0.52
C ALA A 51 -17.72 -12.75 0.25
N GLU A 52 -18.41 -12.08 1.16
CA GLU A 52 -19.85 -11.77 1.02
C GLU A 52 -20.15 -10.69 -0.02
N ARG A 53 -19.12 -10.01 -0.53
CA ARG A 53 -19.13 -8.96 -1.56
C ARG A 53 -17.71 -8.78 -2.09
N PRO A 54 -17.50 -8.06 -3.20
CA PRO A 54 -16.14 -7.76 -3.65
C PRO A 54 -15.33 -7.08 -2.54
N TYR A 55 -14.24 -7.71 -2.13
CA TYR A 55 -13.30 -7.13 -1.17
C TYR A 55 -12.33 -6.21 -1.92
N HIS A 56 -11.87 -5.17 -1.23
CA HIS A 56 -10.82 -4.31 -1.75
C HIS A 56 -9.43 -4.82 -1.35
N VAL A 57 -8.52 -4.92 -2.32
CA VAL A 57 -7.15 -5.43 -2.13
C VAL A 57 -6.16 -4.28 -2.29
N ARG A 58 -5.39 -4.01 -1.23
CA ARG A 58 -4.37 -2.96 -1.20
C ARG A 58 -2.98 -3.57 -1.29
N ALA A 59 -2.20 -3.21 -2.30
CA ALA A 59 -0.81 -3.63 -2.41
C ALA A 59 0.13 -2.46 -2.62
N HIS A 60 1.32 -2.53 -2.01
CA HIS A 60 2.35 -1.50 -2.17
C HIS A 60 3.09 -1.60 -3.51
N ASN A 61 3.85 -0.54 -3.81
CA ASN A 61 4.89 -0.52 -4.86
C ASN A 61 4.36 -0.61 -6.30
N LEU A 62 3.15 -0.13 -6.57
CA LEU A 62 2.60 -0.09 -7.93
C LEU A 62 3.49 0.70 -8.90
N LEU A 63 4.07 1.81 -8.45
CA LEU A 63 4.87 2.72 -9.29
C LEU A 63 6.38 2.59 -9.09
N THR A 64 6.82 1.76 -8.13
CA THR A 64 8.25 1.52 -7.86
C THR A 64 8.92 0.83 -9.05
N THR A 65 10.07 1.34 -9.48
CA THR A 65 10.90 0.74 -10.54
C THR A 65 11.56 -0.55 -10.03
N GLY A 66 11.64 -1.57 -10.87
CA GLY A 66 12.29 -2.81 -10.48
C GLY A 66 12.20 -3.89 -11.55
N ARG A 67 12.27 -5.15 -11.11
CA ARG A 67 12.34 -6.31 -12.02
C ARG A 67 11.04 -7.11 -12.09
N ALA A 68 9.93 -6.51 -11.67
CA ALA A 68 8.66 -7.20 -11.46
C ALA A 68 8.82 -8.47 -10.60
N PHE A 69 9.65 -8.38 -9.56
CA PHE A 69 9.95 -9.49 -8.65
C PHE A 69 9.96 -9.00 -7.21
N SER A 70 9.15 -9.65 -6.37
CA SER A 70 8.99 -9.25 -4.98
C SER A 70 10.05 -9.83 -4.06
N TRP A 71 10.55 -8.99 -3.16
CA TRP A 71 11.31 -9.38 -1.97
C TRP A 71 10.40 -9.29 -0.75
N PRO A 72 10.73 -9.89 0.41
CA PRO A 72 9.93 -9.70 1.61
C PRO A 72 9.77 -8.21 1.92
N HIS A 73 8.52 -7.76 2.07
CA HIS A 73 8.10 -6.35 2.20
C HIS A 73 8.25 -5.45 0.96
N TRP A 74 8.66 -5.97 -0.21
CA TRP A 74 8.93 -5.15 -1.40
C TRP A 74 8.40 -5.75 -2.69
N GLY A 75 8.15 -4.90 -3.66
CA GLY A 75 7.88 -5.28 -5.04
C GLY A 75 8.12 -4.13 -5.99
N SER A 76 7.75 -4.33 -7.24
CA SER A 76 7.80 -3.29 -8.28
C SER A 76 6.72 -3.53 -9.31
N GLY A 77 5.82 -2.57 -9.50
CA GLY A 77 4.93 -2.56 -10.67
C GLY A 77 5.65 -2.09 -11.94
N ASN A 78 6.77 -1.37 -11.80
CA ASN A 78 7.67 -1.03 -12.91
C ASN A 78 6.97 -0.32 -14.09
N VAL A 79 5.98 0.52 -13.78
CA VAL A 79 5.06 1.11 -14.77
C VAL A 79 5.72 2.21 -15.61
N TYR A 80 6.64 2.99 -15.04
CA TYR A 80 7.21 4.17 -15.69
C TYR A 80 8.70 4.03 -15.99
N HIS A 81 9.07 4.40 -17.20
CA HIS A 81 10.44 4.46 -17.72
C HIS A 81 10.62 5.74 -18.53
N GLU A 82 11.87 6.05 -18.86
CA GLU A 82 12.20 7.09 -19.82
C GLU A 82 13.12 6.53 -20.91
N ASP A 83 12.91 6.97 -22.15
CA ASP A 83 13.83 6.68 -23.24
C ASP A 83 15.13 7.50 -23.12
N ALA A 84 16.06 7.30 -24.06
CA ALA A 84 17.38 7.95 -24.03
C ALA A 84 17.35 9.49 -24.11
N ILE A 85 16.22 10.09 -24.50
CA ILE A 85 16.03 11.55 -24.59
C ILE A 85 15.02 12.07 -23.55
N GLY A 86 14.59 11.22 -22.61
CA GLY A 86 13.75 11.61 -21.47
C GLY A 86 12.25 11.57 -21.73
N ASN A 87 11.78 10.96 -22.82
CA ASN A 87 10.35 10.79 -23.06
C ASN A 87 9.79 9.65 -22.20
N PRO A 88 8.57 9.81 -21.65
CA PRO A 88 7.95 8.78 -20.84
C PRO A 88 7.60 7.53 -21.68
N VAL A 89 7.92 6.36 -21.14
CA VAL A 89 7.54 5.05 -21.67
C VAL A 89 6.81 4.28 -20.57
N TYR A 90 5.61 3.78 -20.89
CA TYR A 90 4.76 3.08 -19.92
C TYR A 90 4.74 1.58 -20.22
N ASP A 91 4.94 0.76 -19.18
CA ASP A 91 4.81 -0.70 -19.23
C ASP A 91 3.68 -1.16 -18.31
N TRP A 92 2.57 -1.57 -18.91
CA TRP A 92 1.37 -2.01 -18.19
C TRP A 92 1.41 -3.47 -17.77
N THR A 93 2.42 -4.25 -18.16
CA THR A 93 2.43 -5.71 -18.03
C THR A 93 2.18 -6.17 -16.60
N THR A 94 2.91 -5.65 -15.62
CA THR A 94 2.76 -6.04 -14.22
C THR A 94 1.48 -5.51 -13.61
N LEU A 95 1.09 -4.27 -13.94
CA LEU A 95 -0.16 -3.68 -13.48
C LEU A 95 -1.36 -4.53 -13.93
N ASP A 96 -1.42 -4.89 -15.21
CA ASP A 96 -2.47 -5.72 -15.79
C ASP A 96 -2.51 -7.08 -15.12
N GLN A 97 -1.37 -7.74 -14.95
CA GLN A 97 -1.30 -9.04 -14.27
C GLN A 97 -1.85 -8.99 -12.84
N VAL A 98 -1.51 -7.94 -12.08
CA VAL A 98 -1.97 -7.75 -10.69
C VAL A 98 -3.48 -7.50 -10.64
N PHE A 99 -4.00 -6.58 -11.46
CA PHE A 99 -5.41 -6.20 -11.44
C PHE A 99 -6.32 -7.26 -12.06
N ASP A 100 -5.88 -7.93 -13.13
CA ASP A 100 -6.58 -9.10 -13.69
C ASP A 100 -6.74 -10.18 -12.61
N ALA A 101 -5.69 -10.46 -11.83
CA ALA A 101 -5.76 -11.45 -10.75
C ALA A 101 -6.76 -11.08 -9.64
N TYR A 102 -6.93 -9.79 -9.33
CA TYR A 102 -7.96 -9.33 -8.39
C TYR A 102 -9.37 -9.54 -8.96
N LEU A 103 -9.60 -9.06 -10.18
CA LEU A 103 -10.92 -9.10 -10.81
C LEU A 103 -11.35 -10.54 -11.10
N GLU A 104 -10.43 -11.42 -11.54
CA GLU A 104 -10.66 -12.87 -11.71
C GLU A 104 -11.11 -13.54 -10.40
N ALA A 105 -10.68 -13.03 -9.25
CA ALA A 105 -11.08 -13.52 -7.92
C ALA A 105 -12.34 -12.83 -7.37
N GLY A 106 -13.01 -11.98 -8.16
CA GLY A 106 -14.20 -11.23 -7.73
C GLY A 106 -13.89 -10.08 -6.75
N MET A 107 -12.65 -9.58 -6.75
CA MET A 107 -12.18 -8.51 -5.87
C MET A 107 -11.88 -7.23 -6.66
N ARG A 108 -11.64 -6.13 -5.94
CA ARG A 108 -11.33 -4.82 -6.52
C ARG A 108 -10.05 -4.27 -5.92
N PRO A 109 -9.27 -3.48 -6.66
CA PRO A 109 -8.11 -2.81 -6.08
C PRO A 109 -8.54 -1.63 -5.18
N LEU A 110 -7.83 -1.49 -4.07
CA LEU A 110 -7.56 -0.21 -3.43
C LEU A 110 -6.16 0.18 -3.87
N VAL A 111 -6.09 1.07 -4.85
CA VAL A 111 -4.87 1.42 -5.58
C VAL A 111 -4.03 2.37 -4.74
N GLU A 112 -2.83 1.93 -4.35
CA GLU A 112 -1.80 2.82 -3.83
C GLU A 112 -0.97 3.39 -4.97
N LEU A 113 -1.01 4.72 -5.14
CA LEU A 113 -0.20 5.46 -6.08
C LEU A 113 1.15 5.79 -5.44
N GLY A 114 2.06 4.82 -5.49
CA GLY A 114 3.42 4.95 -4.98
C GLY A 114 4.31 3.74 -5.31
N PHE A 115 5.63 3.83 -5.14
CA PHE A 115 6.37 5.04 -4.76
C PHE A 115 7.01 5.72 -5.98
N THR A 116 7.93 6.65 -5.78
CA THR A 116 8.55 7.42 -6.87
C THR A 116 9.33 6.50 -7.82
N PRO A 117 9.01 6.47 -9.13
CA PRO A 117 9.80 5.74 -10.12
C PRO A 117 11.26 6.22 -10.13
N ALA A 118 12.21 5.32 -10.40
CA ALA A 118 13.65 5.64 -10.37
C ALA A 118 14.01 6.81 -11.30
N ALA A 119 13.39 6.89 -12.47
CA ALA A 119 13.60 7.98 -13.43
C ALA A 119 13.10 9.34 -12.92
N MET A 120 12.23 9.39 -11.89
CA MET A 120 11.71 10.61 -11.28
C MET A 120 12.39 10.96 -9.94
N VAL A 121 13.32 10.14 -9.45
CA VAL A 121 14.12 10.49 -8.27
C VAL A 121 14.98 11.72 -8.59
N PRO A 122 15.15 12.69 -7.67
CA PRO A 122 16.03 13.82 -7.91
C PRO A 122 17.46 13.36 -8.22
N PRO A 123 18.11 13.88 -9.26
CA PRO A 123 19.42 13.40 -9.72
C PRO A 123 20.55 13.64 -8.72
N ASP A 124 20.37 14.57 -7.80
CA ASP A 124 21.27 14.89 -6.69
C ASP A 124 20.89 14.20 -5.37
N ALA A 125 19.82 13.39 -5.35
CA ALA A 125 19.43 12.62 -4.18
C ALA A 125 20.47 11.55 -3.87
N ASP A 126 21.15 11.71 -2.74
CA ASP A 126 22.10 10.75 -2.21
C ASP A 126 21.60 10.17 -0.89
N LEU A 127 21.63 8.84 -0.77
CA LEU A 127 21.31 8.13 0.46
C LEU A 127 22.42 7.11 0.73
N PRO A 128 23.05 7.15 1.93
CA PRO A 128 24.05 6.18 2.32
C PRO A 128 23.51 4.76 2.16
N PHE A 129 24.24 3.95 1.41
CA PHE A 129 23.80 2.62 1.05
C PHE A 129 24.93 1.61 1.16
N THR A 130 24.61 0.43 1.71
CA THR A 130 25.53 -0.72 1.72
C THR A 130 24.93 -1.84 0.88
N ARG A 131 25.65 -2.23 -0.18
CA ARG A 131 25.24 -3.33 -1.06
C ARG A 131 25.02 -4.61 -0.27
N SER A 132 23.91 -5.27 -0.52
CA SER A 132 23.54 -6.54 0.10
C SER A 132 22.94 -7.51 -0.91
N ALA A 133 22.56 -8.71 -0.48
CA ALA A 133 21.91 -9.67 -1.37
C ALA A 133 20.50 -9.22 -1.82
N SER A 134 19.85 -8.30 -1.10
CA SER A 134 18.50 -7.82 -1.38
C SER A 134 18.45 -6.37 -1.84
N GLN A 135 19.58 -5.66 -1.83
CA GLN A 135 19.69 -4.27 -2.26
C GLN A 135 20.95 -4.14 -3.08
N TYR A 136 20.83 -3.64 -4.31
CA TYR A 136 21.94 -3.57 -5.25
C TYR A 136 22.36 -2.13 -5.55
N GLN A 137 21.41 -1.20 -5.52
CA GLN A 137 21.59 0.23 -5.73
C GLN A 137 20.96 1.03 -4.58
N PRO A 138 21.28 2.32 -4.45
CA PRO A 138 20.64 3.19 -3.46
C PRO A 138 19.12 3.29 -3.63
N TYR A 139 18.62 3.07 -4.85
CA TYR A 139 17.19 3.07 -5.13
C TYR A 139 16.42 2.07 -4.27
N GLU A 140 16.83 0.79 -4.25
CA GLU A 140 16.13 -0.23 -3.46
C GLU A 140 16.31 -0.04 -1.94
N ALA A 141 17.23 0.81 -1.51
CA ALA A 141 17.41 1.11 -0.10
C ALA A 141 16.39 2.12 0.40
N ALA A 142 16.20 3.25 -0.31
CA ALA A 142 15.22 4.27 0.08
C ALA A 142 14.99 5.39 -0.94
N LEU A 143 15.66 5.47 -2.11
CA LEU A 143 15.42 6.63 -3.00
C LEU A 143 14.00 6.67 -3.59
N TRP A 144 13.31 5.53 -3.65
CA TRP A 144 11.88 5.48 -3.98
C TRP A 144 11.02 6.37 -3.06
N SER A 145 11.49 6.69 -1.85
CA SER A 145 10.75 7.49 -0.86
C SER A 145 10.93 9.01 -1.05
N MET A 146 11.68 9.44 -2.06
CA MET A 146 11.92 10.85 -2.37
C MET A 146 10.74 11.46 -3.13
N PRO A 147 10.40 12.74 -2.94
CA PRO A 147 9.49 13.44 -3.84
C PRO A 147 9.97 13.35 -5.28
N PRO A 148 9.08 13.18 -6.28
CA PRO A 148 9.48 13.22 -7.69
C PRO A 148 10.05 14.60 -8.03
N HIS A 149 11.13 14.67 -8.80
CA HIS A 149 11.72 15.96 -9.18
C HIS A 149 10.93 16.72 -10.24
N ASP A 150 10.01 16.04 -10.94
CA ASP A 150 9.14 16.59 -11.97
C ASP A 150 7.69 16.20 -11.69
N TYR A 151 6.92 17.15 -11.15
CA TYR A 151 5.52 16.95 -10.82
C TYR A 151 4.63 16.90 -12.07
N ALA A 152 5.04 17.49 -13.20
CA ALA A 152 4.30 17.38 -14.44
C ALA A 152 4.37 15.95 -15.00
N LYS A 153 5.57 15.34 -14.98
CA LYS A 153 5.75 13.92 -15.31
C LYS A 153 4.99 13.00 -14.35
N TRP A 154 5.00 13.29 -13.04
CA TRP A 154 4.17 12.55 -12.07
C TRP A 154 2.68 12.63 -12.43
N GLY A 155 2.14 13.84 -12.65
CA GLY A 155 0.75 14.02 -13.04
C GLY A 155 0.40 13.28 -14.33
N GLU A 156 1.28 13.31 -15.32
CA GLU A 156 1.04 12.56 -16.55
C GLU A 156 1.06 11.04 -16.32
N LEU A 157 1.96 10.52 -15.49
CA LEU A 157 1.94 9.10 -15.08
C LEU A 157 0.61 8.72 -14.43
N ILE A 158 0.10 9.51 -13.48
CA ILE A 158 -1.19 9.23 -12.82
C ILE A 158 -2.34 9.24 -13.83
N PHE A 159 -2.38 10.24 -14.72
CA PHE A 159 -3.38 10.32 -15.78
C PHE A 159 -3.35 9.06 -16.66
N GLN A 160 -2.17 8.63 -17.10
CA GLN A 160 -2.00 7.46 -17.96
C GLN A 160 -2.40 6.16 -17.25
N VAL A 161 -2.05 5.99 -15.96
CA VAL A 161 -2.45 4.82 -15.15
C VAL A 161 -3.97 4.72 -15.07
N VAL A 162 -4.66 5.82 -14.69
CA VAL A 162 -6.12 5.83 -14.56
C VAL A 162 -6.78 5.62 -15.92
N ARG A 163 -6.33 6.32 -16.96
CA ARG A 163 -6.83 6.18 -18.33
C ARG A 163 -6.72 4.74 -18.82
N HIS A 164 -5.55 4.12 -18.66
CA HIS A 164 -5.31 2.72 -19.04
C HIS A 164 -6.26 1.77 -18.30
N CYS A 165 -6.47 1.97 -16.99
CA CYS A 165 -7.42 1.15 -16.22
C CYS A 165 -8.86 1.31 -16.74
N VAL A 166 -9.29 2.53 -17.05
CA VAL A 166 -10.63 2.80 -17.61
C VAL A 166 -10.78 2.15 -18.98
N GLU A 167 -9.77 2.24 -19.84
CA GLU A 167 -9.76 1.63 -21.17
C GLU A 167 -9.82 0.09 -21.11
N ARG A 168 -9.10 -0.52 -20.16
CA ARG A 168 -9.01 -1.98 -20.02
C ARG A 168 -10.21 -2.60 -19.30
N TYR A 169 -10.64 -2.01 -18.18
CA TYR A 169 -11.63 -2.61 -17.28
C TYR A 169 -13.02 -1.96 -17.37
N GLY A 170 -13.11 -0.83 -18.07
CA GLY A 170 -14.35 -0.06 -18.22
C GLY A 170 -14.59 0.90 -17.05
N GLN A 171 -15.15 2.07 -17.38
CA GLN A 171 -15.42 3.15 -16.43
C GLN A 171 -16.19 2.68 -15.18
N SER A 172 -17.30 1.95 -15.36
CA SER A 172 -18.15 1.52 -14.24
C SER A 172 -17.41 0.62 -13.25
N GLU A 173 -16.42 -0.16 -13.68
CA GLU A 173 -15.63 -0.98 -12.77
C GLU A 173 -14.62 -0.12 -12.01
N VAL A 174 -13.93 0.78 -12.71
CA VAL A 174 -12.90 1.65 -12.12
C VAL A 174 -13.49 2.68 -11.14
N GLU A 175 -14.72 3.14 -11.37
CA GLU A 175 -15.46 3.98 -10.41
C GLU A 175 -15.74 3.26 -9.07
N ALA A 176 -15.75 1.93 -9.06
CA ALA A 176 -15.93 1.16 -7.85
C ALA A 176 -14.63 0.97 -7.04
N TRP A 177 -13.48 1.34 -7.60
CA TRP A 177 -12.18 1.25 -6.95
C TRP A 177 -11.95 2.43 -6.01
N TYR A 178 -10.89 2.36 -5.21
CA TYR A 178 -10.40 3.47 -4.39
C TYR A 178 -8.97 3.76 -4.78
N TRP A 179 -8.59 5.03 -4.79
CA TRP A 179 -7.28 5.49 -5.20
C TRP A 179 -6.66 6.31 -4.09
N GLU A 180 -5.45 5.97 -3.69
CA GLU A 180 -4.80 6.55 -2.52
C GLU A 180 -3.39 6.97 -2.87
N LEU A 181 -3.02 8.20 -2.51
CA LEU A 181 -1.65 8.65 -2.67
C LEU A 181 -0.79 8.09 -1.53
N TRP A 182 0.23 7.31 -1.89
CA TRP A 182 1.34 6.94 -1.01
C TRP A 182 0.99 6.03 0.17
N ASN A 183 2.00 5.78 1.02
CA ASN A 183 1.91 5.02 2.26
C ASN A 183 2.72 5.68 3.37
N GLU A 184 2.12 5.88 4.56
CA GLU A 184 2.79 6.31 5.79
C GLU A 184 3.76 7.51 5.59
N PRO A 185 3.31 8.63 4.99
CA PRO A 185 4.18 9.77 4.67
C PRO A 185 4.68 10.54 5.90
N ASP A 186 4.20 10.19 7.10
CA ASP A 186 4.68 10.74 8.37
C ASP A 186 5.97 10.09 8.88
N ILE A 187 6.47 9.03 8.21
CA ILE A 187 7.72 8.35 8.53
C ILE A 187 8.64 8.27 7.30
N PHE A 188 9.71 7.45 7.37
CA PHE A 188 10.75 7.36 6.33
C PHE A 188 10.26 6.95 4.94
N TYR A 189 9.00 6.53 4.80
CA TYR A 189 8.35 6.28 3.52
C TYR A 189 8.18 7.55 2.69
N TRP A 190 8.25 8.74 3.29
CA TRP A 190 8.31 10.02 2.58
C TRP A 190 9.48 10.85 3.11
N ARG A 191 10.27 11.41 2.19
CA ARG A 191 11.44 12.26 2.54
C ARG A 191 11.27 13.73 2.20
N GLY A 192 10.13 14.11 1.62
CA GLY A 192 9.78 15.50 1.40
C GLY A 192 9.21 16.17 2.65
N THR A 193 8.86 17.44 2.51
CA THR A 193 8.07 18.16 3.51
C THR A 193 6.58 17.78 3.40
N PRO A 194 5.77 18.05 4.43
CA PRO A 194 4.32 17.93 4.33
C PRO A 194 3.72 18.77 3.20
N GLU A 195 4.24 19.97 2.94
CA GLU A 195 3.76 20.86 1.86
C GLU A 195 4.12 20.33 0.48
N GLN A 196 5.26 19.64 0.33
CA GLN A 196 5.58 18.91 -0.90
C GLN A 196 4.62 17.73 -1.13
N PHE A 197 4.16 17.09 -0.04
CA PHE A 197 3.16 16.02 -0.11
C PHE A 197 1.79 16.57 -0.50
N ASP A 198 1.36 17.69 0.07
CA ASP A 198 0.14 18.41 -0.32
C ASP A 198 0.16 18.75 -1.82
N ALA A 199 1.25 19.33 -2.31
CA ALA A 199 1.40 19.63 -3.73
C ALA A 199 1.39 18.37 -4.62
N LEU A 200 1.96 17.26 -4.14
CA LEU A 200 1.92 15.99 -4.85
C LEU A 200 0.49 15.44 -4.91
N TYR A 201 -0.27 15.61 -3.83
CA TYR A 201 -1.68 15.26 -3.74
C TYR A 201 -2.52 16.07 -4.74
N ASP A 202 -2.34 17.39 -4.81
CA ASP A 202 -3.02 18.23 -5.80
C ASP A 202 -2.82 17.76 -7.24
N VAL A 203 -1.56 17.48 -7.60
CA VAL A 203 -1.18 16.99 -8.93
C VAL A 203 -1.79 15.61 -9.20
N THR A 204 -1.77 14.73 -8.21
CA THR A 204 -2.36 13.38 -8.30
C THR A 204 -3.86 13.46 -8.54
N VAL A 205 -4.58 14.26 -7.74
CA VAL A 205 -6.02 14.46 -7.85
C VAL A 205 -6.39 15.08 -9.19
N ALA A 206 -5.71 16.16 -9.60
CA ALA A 206 -6.00 16.83 -10.87
C ALA A 206 -5.81 15.89 -12.07
N ALA A 207 -4.76 15.07 -12.05
CA ALA A 207 -4.49 14.08 -13.10
C ALA A 207 -5.52 12.93 -13.11
N ALA A 208 -5.88 12.41 -11.93
CA ALA A 208 -6.86 11.34 -11.79
C ALA A 208 -8.24 11.80 -12.27
N VAL A 209 -8.71 12.98 -11.85
CA VAL A 209 -9.98 13.59 -12.26
C VAL A 209 -10.00 13.88 -13.76
N ARG A 210 -8.86 14.30 -14.34
CA ARG A 210 -8.72 14.49 -15.79
C ARG A 210 -8.95 13.20 -16.58
N ALA A 211 -8.55 12.05 -16.03
CA ALA A 211 -8.77 10.74 -16.66
C ALA A 211 -10.18 10.18 -16.37
N LEU A 212 -10.70 10.39 -15.16
CA LEU A 212 -12.01 9.91 -14.71
C LEU A 212 -12.63 10.92 -13.73
N PRO A 213 -13.58 11.77 -14.15
CA PRO A 213 -14.13 12.83 -13.30
C PRO A 213 -14.85 12.36 -12.02
N THR A 214 -15.27 11.10 -11.98
CA THR A 214 -15.99 10.45 -10.87
C THR A 214 -15.07 9.61 -9.98
N ILE A 215 -13.75 9.66 -10.20
CA ILE A 215 -12.78 8.87 -9.44
C ILE A 215 -12.82 9.21 -7.96
N LYS A 216 -12.70 8.19 -7.10
CA LYS A 216 -12.61 8.36 -5.64
C LYS A 216 -11.15 8.34 -5.19
N VAL A 217 -10.68 9.47 -4.67
CA VAL A 217 -9.32 9.69 -4.20
C VAL A 217 -9.27 9.95 -2.70
N GLY A 218 -8.22 9.48 -2.04
CA GLY A 218 -8.08 9.62 -0.59
C GLY A 218 -6.64 9.50 -0.10
N GLY A 219 -6.49 9.58 1.22
CA GLY A 219 -5.21 9.57 1.91
C GLY A 219 -5.35 10.07 3.35
N PRO A 220 -4.25 10.43 4.03
CA PRO A 220 -2.84 10.33 3.62
C PRO A 220 -2.17 9.02 4.06
N SER A 221 -2.91 8.04 4.59
CA SER A 221 -2.38 6.72 4.99
C SER A 221 -1.29 6.78 6.07
N VAL A 222 -1.37 7.76 6.97
CA VAL A 222 -0.40 7.95 8.06
C VAL A 222 -0.37 6.79 9.04
N THR A 223 0.72 6.67 9.79
CA THR A 223 0.83 5.72 10.91
C THR A 223 -0.06 6.10 12.11
N GLY A 224 0.24 5.56 13.28
CA GLY A 224 -0.33 5.99 14.55
C GLY A 224 0.68 6.77 15.39
N GLY A 225 0.20 7.72 16.19
CA GLY A 225 1.01 8.48 17.14
C GLY A 225 1.10 9.98 16.83
N PRO A 226 1.87 10.76 17.60
CA PRO A 226 1.83 12.22 17.53
C PRO A 226 2.24 12.80 16.17
N ASN A 227 3.25 12.21 15.52
CA ASN A 227 3.69 12.66 14.19
C ASN A 227 2.61 12.43 13.13
N ALA A 228 1.97 11.26 13.15
CA ALA A 228 0.87 10.92 12.27
C ALA A 228 -0.33 11.88 12.45
N VAL A 229 -0.69 12.19 13.71
CA VAL A 229 -1.77 13.15 14.01
C VAL A 229 -1.44 14.52 13.43
N LYS A 230 -0.23 15.04 13.68
CA LYS A 230 0.20 16.34 13.15
C LYS A 230 0.20 16.37 11.61
N PHE A 231 0.65 15.29 10.97
CA PHE A 231 0.65 15.18 9.52
C PHE A 231 -0.79 15.16 8.96
N MET A 232 -1.66 14.33 9.55
CA MET A 232 -3.07 14.23 9.20
C MET A 232 -3.78 15.58 9.34
N GLU A 233 -3.61 16.29 10.46
CA GLU A 233 -4.22 17.61 10.67
C GLU A 233 -3.81 18.61 9.58
N GLY A 234 -2.52 18.67 9.24
CA GLY A 234 -2.03 19.55 8.17
C GLY A 234 -2.59 19.17 6.79
N PHE A 235 -2.65 17.88 6.48
CA PHE A 235 -3.21 17.38 5.23
C PHE A 235 -4.71 17.64 5.11
N LEU A 236 -5.48 17.45 6.19
CA LEU A 236 -6.91 17.74 6.23
C LEU A 236 -7.17 19.25 6.09
N ALA A 237 -6.37 20.09 6.74
CA ALA A 237 -6.46 21.54 6.58
C ALA A 237 -6.17 21.97 5.14
N HIS A 238 -5.16 21.36 4.48
CA HIS A 238 -4.89 21.57 3.06
C HIS A 238 -6.12 21.21 2.20
N CYS A 239 -6.65 19.98 2.34
CA CYS A 239 -7.80 19.53 1.55
C CYS A 239 -9.07 20.36 1.81
N ALA A 240 -9.27 20.83 3.04
CA ALA A 240 -10.38 21.71 3.42
C ALA A 240 -10.21 23.16 2.95
N GLY A 241 -9.03 23.54 2.42
CA GLY A 241 -8.76 24.88 1.93
C GLY A 241 -8.44 25.90 3.02
N GLU A 242 -7.97 25.44 4.19
CA GLU A 242 -7.72 26.28 5.37
C GLU A 242 -6.30 26.88 5.38
N GLY A 243 -6.20 28.15 5.80
CA GLY A 243 -4.92 28.84 5.95
C GLY A 243 -4.09 28.94 4.67
N ASP A 244 -2.77 29.04 4.81
CA ASP A 244 -1.85 29.15 3.67
C ASP A 244 -1.59 27.79 2.99
N ARG A 245 -1.70 26.69 3.75
CA ARG A 245 -1.60 25.32 3.20
C ARG A 245 -2.80 24.94 2.35
N GLY A 246 -3.95 25.58 2.54
CA GLY A 246 -5.16 25.31 1.77
C GLY A 246 -5.15 25.75 0.30
N ILE A 247 -4.06 26.35 -0.20
CA ILE A 247 -3.95 26.74 -1.61
C ILE A 247 -3.59 25.50 -2.43
N ASN A 248 -4.45 25.15 -3.37
CA ASN A 248 -4.20 24.07 -4.32
C ASN A 248 -3.16 24.53 -5.36
N SER A 249 -2.04 23.83 -5.41
CA SER A 249 -0.87 24.17 -6.25
C SER A 249 -1.12 24.06 -7.75
N VAL A 250 -2.14 23.31 -8.19
CA VAL A 250 -2.49 23.14 -9.61
C VAL A 250 -3.50 24.19 -10.07
N SER A 251 -4.57 24.40 -9.30
CA SER A 251 -5.66 25.32 -9.68
C SER A 251 -5.45 26.76 -9.20
N GLY A 252 -4.59 26.97 -8.19
CA GLY A 252 -4.47 28.23 -7.45
C GLY A 252 -5.68 28.56 -6.56
N GLY A 253 -6.70 27.70 -6.56
CA GLY A 253 -7.89 27.81 -5.71
C GLY A 253 -7.64 27.31 -4.30
N ARG A 254 -8.73 27.13 -3.53
CA ARG A 254 -8.68 26.58 -2.18
C ARG A 254 -9.27 25.18 -2.11
N GLY A 255 -8.58 24.30 -1.38
CA GLY A 255 -9.00 22.93 -1.13
C GLY A 255 -8.77 21.99 -2.31
N THR A 256 -8.83 20.70 -2.00
CA THR A 256 -8.54 19.60 -2.93
C THR A 256 -9.48 18.44 -2.63
N GLN A 257 -9.96 17.74 -3.66
CA GLN A 257 -10.89 16.62 -3.49
C GLN A 257 -10.33 15.56 -2.53
N LEU A 258 -11.17 15.12 -1.60
CA LEU A 258 -10.86 14.09 -0.61
C LEU A 258 -12.13 13.27 -0.33
N ASP A 259 -12.27 12.12 -0.98
CA ASP A 259 -13.47 11.27 -0.89
C ASP A 259 -13.45 10.34 0.32
N PHE A 260 -12.25 10.01 0.80
CA PHE A 260 -12.07 9.20 2.01
C PHE A 260 -10.77 9.56 2.73
N ILE A 261 -10.76 9.32 4.04
CA ILE A 261 -9.60 9.51 4.91
C ILE A 261 -9.09 8.13 5.33
N SER A 262 -7.78 7.92 5.23
CA SER A 262 -7.14 6.65 5.59
C SER A 262 -6.00 6.85 6.59
N CYS A 263 -5.86 5.87 7.50
CA CYS A 263 -4.78 5.80 8.47
C CYS A 263 -4.53 4.36 8.92
N HIS A 264 -3.36 4.10 9.50
CA HIS A 264 -2.99 2.81 10.04
C HIS A 264 -2.99 2.83 11.56
N THR A 265 -3.92 2.08 12.16
CA THR A 265 -3.96 1.83 13.59
C THR A 265 -3.70 0.35 13.87
N LYS A 266 -2.77 0.06 14.78
CA LYS A 266 -2.36 -1.31 15.14
C LYS A 266 -2.50 -1.46 16.66
N GLY A 267 -3.17 -2.52 17.10
CA GLY A 267 -3.54 -2.72 18.52
C GLY A 267 -2.39 -3.06 19.46
N SER A 268 -1.18 -3.32 18.94
CA SER A 268 0.02 -3.56 19.74
C SER A 268 1.31 -3.40 18.91
N ALA A 269 2.44 -3.18 19.59
CA ALA A 269 3.76 -3.20 19.00
C ALA A 269 4.53 -4.44 19.49
N PHE A 270 5.07 -5.22 18.56
CA PHE A 270 5.96 -6.34 18.87
C PHE A 270 7.38 -5.97 18.47
N GLY A 271 8.34 -6.10 19.39
CA GLY A 271 9.76 -5.97 19.04
C GLY A 271 10.18 -7.06 18.05
N ARG A 272 10.76 -6.68 16.91
CA ARG A 272 11.33 -7.63 15.94
C ARG A 272 12.72 -8.07 16.41
N ARG A 273 12.96 -9.38 16.56
CA ARG A 273 14.31 -9.95 16.74
C ARG A 273 14.53 -10.97 15.63
N TYR A 274 15.45 -10.71 14.71
CA TYR A 274 15.82 -11.66 13.65
C TYR A 274 16.85 -12.67 14.19
N GLY A 275 16.73 -13.96 13.85
CA GLY A 275 17.64 -15.04 14.28
C GLY A 275 17.92 -16.06 13.16
N PRO A 276 18.97 -16.91 13.30
CA PRO A 276 19.35 -17.89 12.28
C PRO A 276 18.27 -18.97 12.08
N LEU A 277 18.17 -19.47 10.84
CA LEU A 277 17.22 -20.49 10.40
C LEU A 277 17.49 -21.83 11.10
N SER A 278 16.49 -22.45 11.73
CA SER A 278 16.53 -23.88 12.07
C SER A 278 15.39 -24.62 11.38
N ASP A 279 15.66 -25.84 10.93
CA ASP A 279 14.74 -26.65 10.13
C ASP A 279 13.58 -27.26 10.96
N THR A 280 13.53 -27.02 12.27
CA THR A 280 12.59 -27.69 13.20
C THR A 280 11.44 -26.82 13.73
N GLY A 281 11.36 -25.54 13.34
CA GLY A 281 10.42 -24.59 13.94
C GLY A 281 8.98 -24.66 13.40
N ALA A 282 8.16 -25.60 13.86
CA ALA A 282 6.70 -25.60 13.60
C ALA A 282 5.83 -26.01 14.81
N VAL A 283 6.39 -26.34 15.99
CA VAL A 283 5.61 -27.03 17.04
C VAL A 283 5.15 -26.12 18.20
N HIS A 284 5.65 -24.88 18.34
CA HIS A 284 5.45 -24.13 19.61
C HIS A 284 5.11 -22.63 19.50
N ASP A 285 4.58 -22.14 18.36
CA ASP A 285 4.48 -20.69 18.11
C ASP A 285 3.40 -19.91 18.89
N TRP A 286 2.56 -20.55 19.73
CA TRP A 286 1.41 -19.89 20.37
C TRP A 286 1.24 -20.08 21.89
N GLY A 287 2.31 -20.35 22.65
CA GLY A 287 2.23 -20.41 24.12
C GLY A 287 3.41 -19.75 24.83
N GLY A 288 3.15 -18.73 25.67
CA GLY A 288 4.15 -18.13 26.55
C GLY A 288 3.80 -16.74 27.10
N ASP A 289 3.08 -16.77 28.21
CA ASP A 289 2.78 -15.78 29.25
C ASP A 289 3.85 -14.71 29.62
N ALA A 290 3.33 -13.58 30.09
CA ALA A 290 4.01 -12.32 30.40
C ALA A 290 4.75 -12.29 31.76
N HIS A 291 5.14 -13.43 32.33
CA HIS A 291 5.72 -13.48 33.67
C HIS A 291 7.06 -14.22 33.72
N GLY A 292 8.13 -13.49 33.37
CA GLY A 292 9.37 -13.38 34.17
C GLY A 292 10.14 -14.60 34.68
N ASN A 293 9.94 -15.84 34.21
CA ASN A 293 10.75 -16.98 34.65
C ASN A 293 11.74 -17.45 33.56
N GLY A 294 13.02 -17.51 33.96
CA GLY A 294 14.19 -17.75 33.11
C GLY A 294 14.27 -19.17 32.54
N VAL A 295 13.57 -19.39 31.42
CA VAL A 295 13.83 -20.51 30.51
C VAL A 295 14.51 -19.95 29.27
N VAL A 296 15.60 -20.58 28.84
CA VAL A 296 16.41 -20.21 27.66
C VAL A 296 15.50 -20.06 26.43
N ARG A 297 15.27 -18.81 26.02
CA ARG A 297 14.41 -18.47 24.89
C ARG A 297 15.16 -18.69 23.57
N THR A 298 14.76 -19.70 22.80
CA THR A 298 15.11 -19.81 21.38
C THR A 298 14.60 -18.57 20.61
N PRO A 299 15.29 -18.10 19.57
CA PRO A 299 14.96 -16.81 18.95
C PRO A 299 13.58 -16.81 18.29
N ARG A 300 12.81 -15.75 18.56
CA ARG A 300 11.54 -15.44 17.90
C ARG A 300 11.78 -15.25 16.39
N GLN A 301 10.88 -15.80 15.57
CA GLN A 301 11.05 -15.97 14.12
C GLN A 301 10.33 -14.86 13.32
N SER A 302 10.70 -14.64 12.05
CA SER A 302 9.90 -13.83 11.10
C SER A 302 9.33 -14.73 9.98
N PRO A 303 8.00 -14.81 9.79
CA PRO A 303 7.35 -15.64 8.76
C PRO A 303 7.75 -15.33 7.31
N SER A 304 8.15 -14.09 7.02
CA SER A 304 8.31 -13.55 5.67
C SER A 304 9.41 -14.23 4.84
N ARG A 305 10.49 -14.71 5.47
CA ARG A 305 11.66 -15.26 4.74
C ARG A 305 11.53 -16.74 4.35
N ARG A 306 10.75 -17.55 5.08
CA ARG A 306 10.44 -18.95 4.73
C ARG A 306 9.50 -19.04 3.53
N LYS A 307 8.52 -18.12 3.45
CA LYS A 307 7.66 -17.95 2.26
C LYS A 307 8.53 -17.76 1.00
N MET A 308 9.51 -16.87 1.07
CA MET A 308 10.39 -16.53 -0.06
C MET A 308 11.22 -17.71 -0.59
N LEU A 309 11.88 -18.49 0.27
CA LEU A 309 12.72 -19.61 -0.18
C LEU A 309 11.91 -20.73 -0.83
N THR A 310 10.70 -20.98 -0.33
CA THR A 310 9.77 -21.93 -0.94
C THR A 310 9.33 -21.45 -2.32
N GLU A 311 9.01 -20.16 -2.46
CA GLU A 311 8.60 -19.57 -3.75
C GLU A 311 9.72 -19.57 -4.79
N ILE A 312 10.94 -19.16 -4.42
CA ILE A 312 12.10 -19.19 -5.32
C ILE A 312 12.35 -20.63 -5.82
N ARG A 313 12.31 -21.62 -4.92
CA ARG A 313 12.49 -23.03 -5.29
C ARG A 313 11.37 -23.56 -6.19
N ALA A 314 10.16 -23.01 -6.07
CA ALA A 314 9.04 -23.37 -6.92
C ALA A 314 9.12 -22.72 -8.32
N HIS A 315 9.69 -21.51 -8.42
CA HIS A 315 9.91 -20.82 -9.71
C HIS A 315 11.10 -21.39 -10.50
N LEU A 316 12.05 -22.04 -9.82
CA LEU A 316 13.21 -22.69 -10.43
C LEU A 316 12.95 -24.14 -10.88
N ARG A 317 11.73 -24.65 -10.74
CA ARG A 317 11.30 -25.99 -11.15
C ARG A 317 10.30 -25.88 -12.29
#